data_AF-A0A8T5LT19-F1
#
_entry.id   AF-A0A8T5LT19-F1
#
_cell.length_a   1.000
_cell.length_b   1.000
_cell.length_c   1.000
_cell.angle_alpha   90.00
_cell.angle_beta   90.00
_cell.angle_gamma   90.00
#
_symmetry.space_group_name_H-M   'P 1'
#
loop_
_entity.id
_entity.type
_entity.pdbx_description
1 polymer ?
#
loop_
_entity_poly.entity_id
_entity_poly.type
_entity_poly.pdbx_seq_one_letter_code
_entity_poly.pdbx_strand_id
1 'polypeptide(L)'
;MTDFQKNLINLSNALDTAVKNNVDLTTKIDSAKAIYDFKVKKQLYHVQAVQTALKLVKSASIELPQLNKYDSRNSERVSEILVMMPELESNDVSKLKSVVQKIKFLSDQINYPKDDIENIFPIPSYIPEDVKSEVKADISELNKCFNAGCLRSAIILCGRLLETALHRKYFETTGNDLLEKSPGIGLGNIIAKLKDQGVLIDPALTNQVHLINQIRIFSVHKKKEAFYPSKDQTHAIVLYSLDALEKLFK
;
A
#
# COMPACT_ATOMS: atom_id res chain seq x y z
N MET A 1 -2.94 8.95 5.19
CA MET A 1 -3.18 9.03 6.65
C MET A 1 -2.22 8.07 7.30
N THR A 2 -1.35 8.55 8.19
CA THR A 2 -0.31 7.70 8.78
C THR A 2 -0.89 6.73 9.80
N ASP A 3 -0.15 5.65 10.09
CA ASP A 3 -0.55 4.66 11.10
C ASP A 3 -0.79 5.31 12.48
N PHE A 4 -0.01 6.34 12.83
CA PHE A 4 -0.22 7.10 14.06
C PHE A 4 -1.59 7.80 14.10
N GLN A 5 -1.97 8.53 13.04
CA GLN A 5 -3.28 9.20 12.96
C GLN A 5 -4.44 8.20 13.02
N LYS A 6 -4.31 7.08 12.30
CA LYS A 6 -5.30 6.01 12.31
C LYS A 6 -5.47 5.41 13.71
N ASN A 7 -4.35 5.17 14.41
CA ASN A 7 -4.37 4.64 15.77
C ASN A 7 -4.96 5.64 16.78
N LEU A 8 -4.72 6.95 16.62
CA LEU A 8 -5.35 7.98 17.45
C LEU A 8 -6.87 8.03 17.28
N ILE A 9 -7.36 7.90 16.04
CA ILE A 9 -8.80 7.84 15.76
C ILE A 9 -9.40 6.60 16.44
N ASN A 10 -8.75 5.44 16.30
CA ASN A 10 -9.20 4.21 16.96
C ASN A 10 -9.25 4.34 18.48
N LEU A 11 -8.24 4.97 19.09
CA LEU A 11 -8.22 5.24 20.52
C LEU A 11 -9.34 6.19 20.95
N SER A 12 -9.57 7.27 20.21
CA SER A 12 -10.68 8.20 20.46
C SER A 12 -12.03 7.48 20.44
N ASN A 13 -12.26 6.65 19.42
CA ASN A 13 -13.50 5.87 19.28
C ASN A 13 -13.68 4.85 20.41
N ALA A 14 -12.59 4.20 20.84
CA ALA A 14 -12.60 3.27 21.96
C ALA A 14 -12.94 3.99 23.27
N LEU A 15 -12.39 5.18 23.51
CA LEU A 15 -12.69 6.01 24.68
C LEU A 15 -14.15 6.50 24.67
N ASP A 16 -14.67 6.97 23.53
CA ASP A 16 -16.07 7.39 23.43
C ASP A 16 -17.04 6.24 23.72
N THR A 17 -16.69 5.04 23.26
CA THR A 17 -17.45 3.82 23.56
C THR A 17 -17.37 3.45 25.04
N ALA A 18 -16.19 3.58 25.66
CA ALA A 18 -15.98 3.32 27.08
C ALA A 18 -16.79 4.29 27.96
N VAL A 19 -16.79 5.59 27.64
CA VAL A 19 -17.60 6.61 28.32
C VAL A 19 -19.09 6.30 28.19
N LYS A 20 -19.57 6.01 26.98
CA LYS A 20 -20.99 5.67 26.74
C LYS A 20 -21.47 4.46 27.55
N ASN A 21 -20.56 3.55 27.89
CA ASN A 21 -20.86 2.34 28.66
C ASN A 21 -20.47 2.44 30.14
N ASN A 22 -20.12 3.64 30.65
CA ASN A 22 -19.69 3.87 32.03
C ASN A 22 -18.58 2.90 32.48
N VAL A 23 -17.59 2.70 31.62
CA VAL A 23 -16.46 1.80 31.87
C VAL A 23 -15.43 2.51 32.74
N ASP A 24 -15.07 1.88 33.84
CA ASP A 24 -13.97 2.30 34.71
C ASP A 24 -12.71 1.50 34.37
N LEU A 25 -11.65 2.19 33.95
CA LEU A 25 -10.36 1.57 33.58
C LEU A 25 -9.53 1.17 34.81
N THR A 26 -9.88 1.65 36.01
CA THR A 26 -9.21 1.28 37.27
C THR A 26 -9.71 -0.04 37.85
N THR A 27 -10.92 -0.45 37.47
CA THR A 27 -11.54 -1.66 38.00
C THR A 27 -10.79 -2.90 37.47
N LYS A 28 -10.17 -3.66 38.37
CA LYS A 28 -9.67 -5.00 38.05
C LYS A 28 -10.86 -5.92 37.81
N ILE A 29 -11.16 -6.17 36.54
CA ILE A 29 -12.24 -7.07 36.15
C ILE A 29 -11.77 -8.51 36.25
N ASP A 30 -12.48 -9.32 37.02
CA ASP A 30 -12.23 -10.75 37.13
C ASP A 30 -12.66 -11.48 35.86
N SER A 31 -11.67 -11.95 35.10
CA SER A 31 -11.85 -12.70 33.85
C SER A 31 -12.66 -13.99 34.03
N ALA A 32 -12.61 -14.64 35.20
CA ALA A 32 -13.37 -15.86 35.48
C ALA A 32 -14.85 -15.54 35.68
N LYS A 33 -15.16 -14.42 36.33
CA LYS A 33 -16.53 -13.93 36.50
C LYS A 33 -17.14 -13.44 35.18
N ALA A 34 -16.33 -12.88 34.28
CA ALA A 34 -16.74 -12.46 32.93
C ALA A 34 -17.25 -13.61 32.04
N ILE A 35 -16.96 -14.87 32.37
CA ILE A 35 -17.48 -16.03 31.63
C ILE A 35 -18.99 -16.17 31.83
N TYR A 36 -19.47 -15.86 33.03
CA TYR A 36 -20.86 -16.10 33.46
C TYR A 36 -21.70 -14.83 33.59
N ASP A 37 -21.07 -13.66 33.67
CA ASP A 37 -21.74 -12.37 33.78
C ASP A 37 -21.54 -11.52 32.50
N PHE A 38 -22.61 -11.37 31.73
CA PHE A 38 -22.62 -10.60 30.48
C PHE A 38 -22.22 -9.13 30.68
N LYS A 39 -22.61 -8.50 31.80
CA LYS A 39 -22.29 -7.09 32.07
C LYS A 39 -20.80 -6.93 32.32
N VAL A 40 -20.22 -7.84 33.11
CA VAL A 40 -18.78 -7.88 33.39
C VAL A 40 -17.97 -8.17 32.12
N LYS A 41 -18.45 -9.11 31.29
CA LYS A 41 -17.84 -9.40 29.97
C LYS A 41 -17.81 -8.19 29.06
N LYS A 42 -18.91 -7.43 29.00
CA LYS A 42 -19.02 -6.22 28.18
C LYS A 42 -18.07 -5.13 28.66
N GLN A 43 -17.94 -4.93 29.97
CA GLN A 43 -16.96 -3.99 30.53
C GLN A 43 -15.53 -4.40 30.21
N LEU A 44 -15.19 -5.70 30.36
CA LEU A 44 -13.87 -6.23 30.04
C LEU A 44 -13.48 -5.98 28.58
N TYR A 45 -14.42 -6.23 27.67
CA TYR A 45 -14.23 -5.97 26.24
C TYR A 45 -13.83 -4.51 25.95
N HIS A 46 -14.52 -3.55 26.57
CA HIS A 46 -14.22 -2.13 26.37
C HIS A 46 -12.89 -1.71 27.00
N VAL A 47 -12.55 -2.22 28.20
CA VAL A 47 -11.24 -1.98 28.83
C VAL A 47 -10.12 -2.50 27.92
N GLN A 48 -10.25 -3.73 27.41
CA GLN A 48 -9.27 -4.32 26.51
C GLN A 48 -9.15 -3.53 25.20
N ALA A 49 -10.26 -3.09 24.61
CA ALA A 49 -10.24 -2.27 23.40
C ALA A 49 -9.45 -0.96 23.58
N VAL A 50 -9.65 -0.26 24.71
CA VAL A 50 -8.90 0.95 25.05
C VAL A 50 -7.42 0.63 25.27
N GLN A 51 -7.09 -0.43 26.02
CA GLN A 51 -5.70 -0.83 26.27
C GLN A 51 -4.94 -1.22 24.99
N THR A 52 -5.59 -1.98 24.10
CA THR A 52 -5.04 -2.33 22.79
C THR A 52 -4.80 -1.08 21.95
N ALA A 53 -5.76 -0.16 21.88
CA ALA A 53 -5.62 1.07 21.14
C ALA A 53 -4.50 1.97 21.71
N LEU A 54 -4.39 2.08 23.04
CA LEU A 54 -3.30 2.79 23.72
C LEU A 54 -1.93 2.21 23.34
N LYS A 55 -1.79 0.88 23.35
CA LYS A 55 -0.55 0.21 22.97
C LYS A 55 -0.15 0.53 21.52
N LEU A 56 -1.11 0.53 20.60
CA LEU A 56 -0.87 0.85 19.19
C LEU A 56 -0.46 2.31 18.97
N VAL A 57 -1.07 3.26 19.68
CA VAL A 57 -0.66 4.67 19.64
C VAL A 57 0.77 4.83 20.16
N LYS A 58 1.10 4.21 21.29
CA LYS A 58 2.45 4.26 21.87
C LYS A 58 3.52 3.61 20.99
N SER A 59 3.20 2.51 20.31
CA SER A 59 4.16 1.91 19.37
C SER A 59 4.36 2.79 18.16
N ALA A 60 3.28 3.37 17.61
CA ALA A 60 3.37 4.26 16.44
C ALA A 60 4.05 5.60 16.76
N SER A 61 4.01 6.08 18.01
CA SER A 61 4.66 7.34 18.39
C SER A 61 6.19 7.29 18.29
N ILE A 62 6.79 6.09 18.31
CA ILE A 62 8.24 5.90 18.17
C ILE A 62 8.74 6.40 16.81
N GLU A 63 7.89 6.38 15.78
CA GLU A 63 8.25 6.80 14.42
C GLU A 63 8.08 8.30 14.19
N LEU A 64 7.38 9.03 15.07
CA LEU A 64 7.13 10.47 14.91
C LEU A 64 8.40 11.32 14.75
N PRO A 65 9.52 11.08 15.48
CA PRO A 65 10.76 11.82 15.27
C PRO A 65 11.30 11.74 13.83
N GLN A 66 10.98 10.66 13.09
CA GLN A 66 11.42 10.53 11.70
C GLN A 66 10.76 11.58 10.80
N LEU A 67 9.61 12.13 11.18
CA LEU A 67 8.90 13.18 10.45
C LEU A 67 9.69 14.49 10.35
N ASN A 68 10.65 14.71 11.26
CA ASN A 68 11.55 15.86 11.23
C ASN A 68 12.54 15.81 10.07
N LYS A 69 12.83 14.61 9.54
CA LYS A 69 13.65 14.44 8.32
C LYS A 69 12.91 14.91 7.07
N TYR A 70 11.57 14.85 7.08
CA TYR A 70 10.74 15.22 5.94
C TYR A 70 10.39 16.71 5.98
N ASP A 71 10.07 17.25 7.16
CA ASP A 71 9.84 18.67 7.34
C ASP A 71 10.32 19.11 8.73
N SER A 72 11.32 20.00 8.77
CA SER A 72 11.89 20.50 10.01
C SER A 72 10.88 21.29 10.86
N ARG A 73 9.82 21.82 10.25
CA ARG A 73 8.71 22.52 10.95
C ARG A 73 7.89 21.57 11.83
N ASN A 74 7.98 20.25 11.61
CA ASN A 74 7.31 19.26 12.45
C ASN A 74 7.93 19.13 13.86
N SER A 75 9.17 19.60 14.06
CA SER A 75 9.96 19.33 15.26
C SER A 75 9.26 19.75 16.56
N GLU A 76 8.67 20.95 16.57
CA GLU A 76 7.97 21.49 17.74
C GLU A 76 6.75 20.63 18.09
N ARG A 77 5.88 20.36 17.09
CA ARG A 77 4.66 19.58 17.27
C ARG A 77 4.94 18.13 17.65
N VAL A 78 5.95 17.51 17.04
CA VAL A 78 6.39 16.15 17.40
C VAL A 78 6.88 16.11 18.85
N SER A 79 7.67 17.10 19.28
CA SER A 79 8.16 17.17 20.66
C SER A 79 7.03 17.34 21.66
N GLU A 80 6.06 18.23 21.39
CA GLU A 80 4.88 18.41 22.23
C GLU A 80 4.06 17.12 22.37
N ILE A 81 3.83 16.40 21.26
CA ILE A 81 3.12 15.12 21.28
C ILE A 81 3.87 14.11 22.16
N LEU A 82 5.19 14.01 22.02
CA LEU A 82 6.01 13.07 22.81
C LEU A 82 6.01 13.39 24.30
N VAL A 83 5.98 14.68 24.67
CA VAL A 83 5.84 15.12 26.07
C VAL A 83 4.49 14.72 26.67
N MET A 84 3.43 14.66 25.87
CA MET A 84 2.09 14.22 26.31
C MET A 84 1.92 12.70 26.35
N MET A 85 2.81 11.92 25.73
CA MET A 85 2.70 10.44 25.70
C MET A 85 2.63 9.77 27.08
N PRO A 86 3.41 10.20 28.10
CA PRO A 86 3.29 9.64 29.45
C PRO A 86 1.91 9.85 30.08
N GLU A 87 1.20 10.92 29.71
CA GLU A 87 -0.14 11.19 30.25
C GLU A 87 -1.20 10.18 29.78
N LEU A 88 -0.91 9.43 28.70
CA LEU A 88 -1.75 8.32 28.22
C LEU A 88 -1.72 7.08 29.14
N GLU A 89 -0.93 7.11 30.23
CA GLU A 89 -0.94 6.09 31.29
C GLU A 89 -2.00 6.34 32.37
N SER A 90 -2.73 7.45 32.26
CA SER A 90 -3.82 7.72 33.19
C SER A 90 -4.94 6.68 33.06
N ASN A 91 -5.46 6.20 34.20
CA ASN A 91 -6.67 5.39 34.22
C ASN A 91 -7.96 6.23 34.25
N ASP A 92 -7.85 7.55 34.31
CA ASP A 92 -9.00 8.45 34.24
C ASP A 92 -9.39 8.66 32.77
N VAL A 93 -10.57 8.14 32.42
CA VAL A 93 -11.13 8.19 31.05
C VAL A 93 -11.33 9.63 30.57
N SER A 94 -11.74 10.54 31.46
CA SER A 94 -11.98 11.95 31.12
C SER A 94 -10.66 12.65 30.84
N LYS A 95 -9.64 12.39 31.67
CA LYS A 95 -8.28 12.89 31.45
C LYS A 95 -7.71 12.34 30.15
N LEU A 96 -7.77 11.03 29.92
CA LEU A 96 -7.30 10.39 28.68
C LEU A 96 -7.94 11.01 27.45
N LYS A 97 -9.26 11.22 27.47
CA LYS A 97 -9.99 11.83 26.35
C LYS A 97 -9.46 13.24 26.04
N SER A 98 -9.21 14.05 27.06
CA SER A 98 -8.66 15.40 26.87
C SER A 98 -7.24 15.38 26.28
N VAL A 99 -6.39 14.44 26.73
CA VAL A 99 -5.02 14.29 26.22
C VAL A 99 -5.04 13.81 24.77
N VAL A 100 -5.87 12.81 24.45
CA VAL A 100 -6.03 12.30 23.07
C VAL A 100 -6.53 13.38 22.11
N GLN A 101 -7.45 14.24 22.55
CA GLN A 101 -7.92 15.37 21.74
C GLN A 101 -6.82 16.37 21.44
N LYS A 102 -5.98 16.70 22.44
CA LYS A 102 -4.82 17.60 22.24
C LYS A 102 -3.79 16.98 21.29
N ILE A 103 -3.44 15.71 21.49
CA ILE A 103 -2.52 15.00 20.60
C ILE A 103 -3.07 14.96 19.18
N LYS A 104 -4.38 14.70 19.01
CA LYS A 104 -5.02 14.71 17.69
C LYS A 104 -4.92 16.08 17.03
N PHE A 105 -5.21 17.16 17.77
CA PHE A 105 -5.10 18.52 17.26
C PHE A 105 -3.67 18.87 16.80
N LEU A 106 -2.65 18.47 17.57
CA LEU A 106 -1.25 18.65 17.18
C LEU A 106 -0.88 17.77 15.98
N SER A 107 -1.36 16.52 15.97
CA SER A 107 -1.14 15.57 14.88
C SER A 107 -1.73 16.08 13.56
N ASP A 108 -2.89 16.73 13.57
CA ASP A 108 -3.51 17.29 12.37
C ASP A 108 -2.72 18.48 11.78
N GLN A 109 -1.79 19.07 12.54
CA GLN A 109 -0.90 20.14 12.09
C GLN A 109 0.47 19.65 11.61
N ILE A 110 0.75 18.35 11.74
CA ILE A 110 2.01 17.77 11.27
C ILE A 110 1.96 17.61 9.75
N ASN A 111 3.00 18.08 9.08
CA ASN A 111 3.24 17.81 7.67
C ASN A 111 3.74 16.38 7.53
N TYR A 112 2.82 15.45 7.38
CA TYR A 112 3.17 14.10 7.02
C TYR A 112 3.76 14.08 5.61
N PRO A 113 4.72 13.18 5.34
CA PRO A 113 5.01 12.83 3.96
C PRO A 113 3.66 12.42 3.36
N LYS A 114 3.20 13.20 2.38
CA LYS A 114 2.17 12.70 1.48
C LYS A 114 2.74 11.41 0.87
N ASP A 115 1.89 10.51 0.40
CA ASP A 115 2.33 9.45 -0.52
C ASP A 115 2.80 10.07 -1.86
N ASP A 116 3.53 11.19 -1.82
CA ASP A 116 4.35 11.76 -2.88
C ASP A 116 5.61 10.89 -2.98
N ILE A 117 5.40 9.58 -3.13
CA ILE A 117 6.17 8.85 -4.11
C ILE A 117 5.91 9.65 -5.38
N GLU A 118 6.88 10.46 -5.82
CA GLU A 118 6.76 11.13 -7.11
C GLU A 118 6.25 10.07 -8.08
N ASN A 119 5.05 10.28 -8.60
CA ASN A 119 4.50 9.44 -9.64
C ASN A 119 5.28 9.79 -10.89
N ILE A 120 6.53 9.34 -10.94
CA ILE A 120 7.46 9.50 -12.05
C ILE A 120 6.81 8.92 -13.30
N PHE A 121 6.06 7.83 -13.11
CA PHE A 121 5.39 7.11 -14.16
C PHE A 121 3.88 7.34 -14.12
N PRO A 122 3.31 7.99 -15.15
CA PRO A 122 1.89 8.26 -15.23
C PRO A 122 1.10 6.99 -15.60
N ILE A 123 -0.19 6.99 -15.26
CA ILE A 123 -1.12 5.96 -15.72
C ILE A 123 -1.46 6.24 -17.19
N PRO A 124 -1.36 5.25 -18.10
CA PRO A 124 -1.76 5.41 -19.50
C PRO A 124 -3.25 5.79 -19.63
N SER A 125 -3.58 6.62 -20.61
CA SER A 125 -4.92 7.20 -20.78
C SER A 125 -5.90 6.23 -21.43
N TYR A 126 -5.44 5.37 -22.34
CA TYR A 126 -6.30 4.50 -23.15
C TYR A 126 -6.42 3.08 -22.60
N ILE A 127 -6.48 2.89 -21.27
CA ILE A 127 -6.65 1.55 -20.68
C ILE A 127 -8.13 1.19 -20.52
N PRO A 128 -8.58 -0.01 -20.95
CA PRO A 128 -9.95 -0.47 -20.74
C PRO A 128 -10.35 -0.51 -19.26
N GLU A 129 -11.61 -0.15 -18.96
CA GLU A 129 -12.09 -0.05 -17.57
C GLU A 129 -11.98 -1.38 -16.79
N ASP A 130 -12.19 -2.52 -17.46
CA ASP A 130 -12.13 -3.85 -16.85
C ASP A 130 -10.77 -4.17 -16.20
N VAL A 131 -9.67 -3.61 -16.74
CA VAL A 131 -8.31 -3.84 -16.22
C VAL A 131 -7.69 -2.61 -15.58
N LYS A 132 -8.40 -1.47 -15.58
CA LYS A 132 -7.85 -0.17 -15.14
C LYS A 132 -7.47 -0.17 -13.67
N SER A 133 -8.26 -0.81 -12.81
CA SER A 133 -7.94 -0.89 -11.37
C SER A 133 -6.67 -1.68 -11.11
N GLU A 134 -6.46 -2.79 -11.83
CA GLU A 134 -5.26 -3.62 -11.72
C GLU A 134 -4.03 -2.87 -12.23
N VAL A 135 -4.13 -2.26 -13.42
CA VAL A 135 -3.06 -1.44 -14.01
C VAL A 135 -2.68 -0.28 -13.08
N LYS A 136 -3.66 0.40 -12.47
CA LYS A 136 -3.39 1.47 -11.49
C LYS A 136 -2.63 0.97 -10.26
N ALA A 137 -3.04 -0.19 -9.73
CA ALA A 137 -2.37 -0.78 -8.58
C ALA A 137 -0.92 -1.14 -8.91
N ASP A 138 -0.71 -1.78 -10.07
CA ASP A 138 0.63 -2.18 -10.53
C ASP A 138 1.54 -0.98 -10.81
N ILE A 139 1.01 0.11 -11.39
CA ILE A 139 1.78 1.36 -11.60
C ILE A 139 2.13 2.03 -10.25
N SER A 140 1.23 2.00 -9.28
CA SER A 140 1.51 2.51 -7.93
C SER A 140 2.62 1.70 -7.24
N GLU A 141 2.56 0.37 -7.33
CA GLU A 141 3.61 -0.54 -6.86
C GLU A 141 4.94 -0.31 -7.60
N LEU A 142 4.88 -0.04 -8.90
CA LEU A 142 6.04 0.23 -9.74
C LEU A 142 6.75 1.50 -9.29
N ASN A 143 6.01 2.60 -9.08
CA ASN A 143 6.56 3.86 -8.58
C ASN A 143 7.22 3.66 -7.19
N LYS A 144 6.58 2.90 -6.28
CA LYS A 144 7.18 2.51 -4.99
C LYS A 144 8.51 1.79 -5.17
N CYS A 145 8.51 0.74 -5.99
CA CYS A 145 9.70 -0.07 -6.24
C CYS A 145 10.84 0.75 -6.86
N PHE A 146 10.54 1.60 -7.84
CA PHE A 146 11.53 2.43 -8.50
C PHE A 146 12.15 3.45 -7.53
N ASN A 147 11.32 4.14 -6.74
CA ASN A 147 11.78 5.14 -5.77
C ASN A 147 12.58 4.53 -4.61
N ALA A 148 12.26 3.30 -4.21
CA ALA A 148 13.04 2.55 -3.22
C ALA A 148 14.34 1.93 -3.78
N GLY A 149 14.64 2.08 -5.07
CA GLY A 149 15.80 1.45 -5.71
C GLY A 149 15.64 -0.07 -5.92
N CYS A 150 14.43 -0.60 -5.78
CA CYS A 150 14.09 -2.00 -6.08
C CYS A 150 13.90 -2.19 -7.60
N LEU A 151 14.97 -1.92 -8.36
CA LEU A 151 14.92 -1.79 -9.82
C LEU A 151 14.50 -3.08 -10.55
N ARG A 152 14.93 -4.24 -10.06
CA ARG A 152 14.48 -5.54 -10.60
C ARG A 152 12.97 -5.73 -10.44
N SER A 153 12.43 -5.37 -9.29
CA SER A 153 10.99 -5.46 -9.01
C SER A 153 10.19 -4.53 -9.92
N ALA A 154 10.68 -3.30 -10.17
CA ALA A 154 10.04 -2.38 -11.10
C ALA A 154 9.95 -2.96 -12.53
N ILE A 155 11.00 -3.65 -13.00
CA ILE A 155 10.98 -4.31 -14.33
C ILE A 155 10.04 -5.52 -14.34
N ILE A 156 9.96 -6.30 -13.26
CA ILE A 156 9.00 -7.41 -13.15
C ILE A 156 7.56 -6.89 -13.28
N LEU A 157 7.25 -5.75 -12.65
CA LEU A 157 5.94 -5.10 -12.75
C LEU A 157 5.62 -4.63 -14.18
N CYS A 158 6.62 -4.19 -14.97
CA CYS A 158 6.42 -3.91 -16.40
C CYS A 158 5.93 -5.15 -17.16
N GLY A 159 6.46 -6.34 -16.84
CA GLY A 159 6.02 -7.58 -17.44
C GLY A 159 4.61 -7.97 -17.07
N ARG A 160 4.23 -7.79 -15.79
CA ARG A 160 2.85 -8.02 -15.32
C ARG A 160 1.86 -7.07 -16.02
N LEU A 161 2.20 -5.79 -16.10
CA LEU A 161 1.40 -4.77 -16.80
C LEU A 161 1.13 -5.16 -18.26
N LEU A 162 2.18 -5.55 -19.00
CA LEU A 162 2.03 -6.01 -20.38
C LEU A 162 1.21 -7.30 -20.49
N GLU A 163 1.34 -8.21 -19.52
CA GLU A 163 0.58 -9.46 -19.46
C GLU A 163 -0.91 -9.18 -19.34
N THR A 164 -1.31 -8.38 -18.34
CA THR A 164 -2.69 -7.95 -18.13
C THR A 164 -3.27 -7.28 -19.37
N ALA A 165 -2.53 -6.37 -20.01
CA ALA A 165 -2.99 -5.69 -21.21
C ALA A 165 -3.11 -6.60 -22.43
N LEU A 166 -2.13 -7.48 -22.68
CA LEU A 166 -2.17 -8.39 -23.83
C LEU A 166 -3.29 -9.43 -23.67
N HIS A 167 -3.55 -9.91 -22.45
CA HIS A 167 -4.70 -10.75 -22.16
C HIS A 167 -6.02 -10.04 -22.49
N ARG A 168 -6.17 -8.79 -22.02
CA ARG A 168 -7.34 -7.98 -22.32
C ARG A 168 -7.52 -7.73 -23.82
N LYS A 169 -6.44 -7.39 -24.52
CA LYS A 169 -6.46 -7.17 -25.97
C LYS A 169 -6.86 -8.42 -26.74
N TYR A 170 -6.40 -9.59 -26.29
CA TYR A 170 -6.79 -10.86 -26.90
C TYR A 170 -8.27 -11.17 -26.71
N PHE A 171 -8.79 -10.93 -25.50
CA PHE A 171 -10.21 -11.07 -25.23
C PHE A 171 -11.05 -10.14 -26.11
N GLU A 172 -10.66 -8.88 -26.27
CA GLU A 172 -11.35 -7.92 -27.17
C GLU A 172 -11.37 -8.36 -28.62
N THR A 173 -10.28 -9.01 -29.08
CA THR A 173 -10.14 -9.45 -30.46
C THR A 173 -10.94 -10.72 -30.75
N THR A 174 -11.02 -11.65 -29.78
CA THR A 174 -11.51 -13.01 -30.01
C THR A 174 -12.77 -13.40 -29.24
N GLY A 175 -13.17 -12.61 -28.24
CA GLY A 175 -14.20 -12.95 -27.25
C GLY A 175 -13.83 -14.13 -26.34
N ASN A 176 -12.60 -14.63 -26.39
CA ASN A 176 -12.15 -15.77 -25.60
C ASN A 176 -11.23 -15.31 -24.47
N ASP A 177 -11.50 -15.77 -23.25
CA ASP A 177 -10.57 -15.59 -22.15
C ASP A 177 -9.44 -16.63 -22.22
N LEU A 178 -8.21 -16.17 -22.45
CA LEU A 178 -7.02 -17.01 -22.43
C LEU A 178 -6.70 -17.54 -21.04
N LEU A 179 -7.06 -16.82 -19.98
CA LEU A 179 -6.77 -17.23 -18.61
C LEU A 179 -7.57 -18.48 -18.21
N GLU A 180 -8.79 -18.62 -18.74
CA GLU A 180 -9.61 -19.82 -18.51
C GLU A 180 -9.07 -21.05 -19.26
N LYS A 181 -8.55 -20.85 -20.47
CA LYS A 181 -8.11 -21.96 -21.35
C LYS A 181 -6.64 -22.34 -21.19
N SER A 182 -5.78 -21.41 -20.80
CA SER A 182 -4.33 -21.60 -20.74
C SER A 182 -3.70 -20.67 -19.68
N PRO A 183 -3.96 -20.92 -18.38
CA PRO A 183 -3.34 -20.14 -17.32
C PRO A 183 -1.82 -20.23 -17.39
N GLY A 184 -1.13 -19.10 -17.24
CA GLY A 184 0.34 -19.04 -17.28
C GLY A 184 0.95 -19.04 -18.69
N ILE A 185 0.17 -18.72 -19.72
CA ILE A 185 0.71 -18.50 -21.07
C ILE A 185 1.73 -17.35 -21.05
N GLY A 186 2.95 -17.63 -21.49
CA GLY A 186 4.00 -16.59 -21.53
C GLY A 186 3.69 -15.48 -22.53
N LEU A 187 4.15 -14.26 -22.25
CA LEU A 187 3.94 -13.06 -23.08
C LEU A 187 4.19 -13.28 -24.59
N GLY A 188 5.26 -13.99 -24.94
CA GLY A 188 5.61 -14.28 -26.34
C GLY A 188 4.54 -15.11 -27.06
N ASN A 189 3.92 -16.06 -26.36
CA ASN A 189 2.85 -16.89 -26.91
C ASN A 189 1.54 -16.10 -27.06
N ILE A 190 1.25 -15.16 -26.16
CA ILE A 190 0.09 -14.27 -26.29
C ILE A 190 0.24 -13.38 -27.53
N ILE A 191 1.43 -12.82 -27.74
CA ILE A 191 1.73 -11.98 -28.91
C ILE A 191 1.63 -12.78 -30.20
N ALA A 192 2.15 -14.01 -30.24
CA ALA A 192 2.02 -14.89 -31.41
C ALA A 192 0.54 -15.13 -31.75
N LYS A 193 -0.27 -15.50 -30.73
CA LYS A 193 -1.71 -15.68 -30.91
C LYS A 193 -2.42 -14.42 -31.39
N LEU A 194 -2.08 -13.24 -30.88
CA LEU A 194 -2.64 -11.97 -31.35
C LEU A 194 -2.30 -11.71 -32.82
N LYS A 195 -1.06 -11.99 -33.25
CA LYS A 195 -0.66 -11.88 -34.66
C LYS A 195 -1.44 -12.84 -35.55
N ASP A 196 -1.67 -14.08 -35.10
CA ASP A 196 -2.47 -15.06 -35.83
C ASP A 196 -3.94 -14.60 -36.01
N GLN A 197 -4.44 -13.76 -35.09
CA GLN A 197 -5.76 -13.13 -35.18
C GLN A 197 -5.75 -11.82 -36.01
N GLY A 198 -4.64 -11.48 -36.66
CA GLY A 198 -4.52 -10.29 -37.50
C GLY A 198 -4.29 -8.98 -36.72
N VAL A 199 -3.99 -9.04 -35.42
CA VAL A 199 -3.67 -7.84 -34.64
C VAL A 199 -2.27 -7.35 -35.02
N LEU A 200 -2.21 -6.09 -35.47
CA LEU A 200 -0.94 -5.44 -35.76
C LEU A 200 -0.23 -5.10 -34.44
N ILE A 201 0.85 -5.84 -34.17
CA ILE A 201 1.70 -5.61 -33.01
C ILE A 201 2.99 -4.97 -33.47
N ASP A 202 3.34 -3.84 -32.85
CA ASP A 202 4.62 -3.14 -33.08
C ASP A 202 5.79 -4.14 -32.88
N PRO A 203 6.67 -4.33 -33.89
CA PRO A 203 7.86 -5.18 -33.73
C PRO A 203 8.70 -4.81 -32.51
N ALA A 204 8.73 -3.53 -32.17
CA ALA A 204 9.48 -3.02 -31.04
C ALA A 204 8.87 -3.47 -29.69
N LEU A 205 7.56 -3.77 -29.62
CA LEU A 205 6.95 -4.42 -28.45
C LEU A 205 7.46 -5.86 -28.27
N THR A 206 7.68 -6.57 -29.39
CA THR A 206 8.19 -7.96 -29.34
C THR A 206 9.59 -8.01 -28.73
N ASN A 207 10.46 -7.06 -29.11
CA ASN A 207 11.81 -6.94 -28.56
C ASN A 207 11.79 -6.60 -27.06
N GLN A 208 10.90 -5.70 -26.65
CA GLN A 208 10.75 -5.33 -25.25
C GLN A 208 10.26 -6.48 -24.39
N VAL A 209 9.26 -7.22 -24.88
CA VAL A 209 8.75 -8.40 -24.19
C VAL A 209 9.85 -9.45 -24.02
N HIS A 210 10.72 -9.61 -25.03
CA HIS A 210 11.89 -10.48 -24.90
C HIS A 210 12.84 -10.00 -23.79
N LEU A 211 13.18 -8.71 -23.76
CA LEU A 211 14.03 -8.12 -22.72
C LEU A 211 13.43 -8.29 -21.33
N ILE A 212 12.15 -7.93 -21.14
CA ILE A 212 11.44 -8.07 -19.88
C ILE A 212 11.37 -9.54 -19.44
N ASN A 213 11.08 -10.46 -20.37
CA ASN A 213 11.04 -11.89 -20.05
C ASN A 213 12.41 -12.41 -19.62
N GLN A 214 13.50 -12.00 -20.30
CA GLN A 214 14.85 -12.33 -19.87
C GLN A 214 15.05 -11.86 -18.43
N ILE A 215 14.75 -10.59 -18.12
CA ILE A 215 14.96 -10.01 -16.79
C ILE A 215 14.08 -10.67 -15.72
N ARG A 216 12.82 -11.00 -16.03
CA ARG A 216 11.93 -11.78 -15.13
C ARG A 216 12.56 -13.13 -14.80
N ILE A 217 13.04 -13.85 -15.82
CA ILE A 217 13.68 -15.15 -15.65
C ILE A 217 14.95 -15.03 -14.80
N PHE A 218 15.82 -14.06 -15.08
CA PHE A 218 17.03 -13.79 -14.29
C PHE A 218 16.71 -13.35 -12.86
N SER A 219 15.55 -12.74 -12.65
CA SER A 219 15.16 -12.23 -11.34
C SER A 219 14.55 -13.26 -10.41
N VAL A 220 13.89 -14.29 -10.98
CA VAL A 220 13.20 -15.33 -10.21
C VAL A 220 14.01 -16.63 -10.15
N HIS A 221 14.76 -16.95 -11.22
CA HIS A 221 15.53 -18.20 -11.30
C HIS A 221 17.03 -17.95 -11.15
N LYS A 222 17.71 -18.82 -10.39
CA LYS A 222 19.17 -18.77 -10.23
C LYS A 222 19.85 -19.02 -11.57
N LYS A 223 20.54 -18.01 -12.09
CA LYS A 223 21.38 -18.08 -13.30
C LYS A 223 22.85 -17.91 -12.91
N LYS A 224 23.74 -18.22 -13.86
CA LYS A 224 25.20 -18.13 -13.65
C LYS A 224 25.65 -16.70 -13.31
N GLU A 225 24.97 -15.71 -13.88
CA GLU A 225 25.19 -14.29 -13.62
C GLU A 225 23.86 -13.62 -13.28
N ALA A 226 23.90 -12.71 -12.29
CA ALA A 226 22.74 -11.92 -11.89
C ALA A 226 22.67 -10.64 -12.71
N PHE A 227 21.48 -10.31 -13.19
CA PHE A 227 21.23 -9.04 -13.87
C PHE A 227 20.92 -7.94 -12.86
N TYR A 228 21.67 -6.84 -12.91
CA TYR A 228 21.49 -5.66 -12.06
C TYR A 228 21.28 -4.43 -12.94
N PRO A 229 20.02 -4.05 -13.22
CA PRO A 229 19.74 -2.90 -14.06
C PRO A 229 20.14 -1.60 -13.34
N SER A 230 20.64 -0.62 -14.09
CA SER A 230 20.81 0.74 -13.58
C SER A 230 19.46 1.47 -13.45
N LYS A 231 19.44 2.58 -12.72
CA LYS A 231 18.24 3.42 -12.57
C LYS A 231 17.75 3.92 -13.94
N ASP A 232 18.66 4.35 -14.80
CA ASP A 232 18.35 4.86 -16.15
C ASP A 232 17.82 3.77 -17.08
N GLN A 233 18.45 2.57 -17.05
CA GLN A 233 17.95 1.41 -17.79
C GLN A 233 16.54 1.04 -17.36
N THR A 234 16.29 1.04 -16.04
CA THR A 234 14.97 0.74 -15.48
C THR A 234 13.96 1.79 -15.90
N HIS A 235 14.31 3.08 -15.82
CA HIS A 235 13.45 4.18 -16.22
C HIS A 235 13.05 4.08 -17.70
N ALA A 236 14.00 3.80 -18.58
CA ALA A 236 13.75 3.60 -20.01
C ALA A 236 12.82 2.41 -20.26
N ILE A 237 13.06 1.27 -19.59
CA ILE A 237 12.22 0.07 -19.71
C ILE A 237 10.77 0.37 -19.28
N VAL A 238 10.59 1.11 -18.18
CA VAL A 238 9.26 1.48 -17.69
C VAL A 238 8.54 2.39 -18.69
N LEU A 239 9.16 3.50 -19.11
CA LEU A 239 8.55 4.44 -20.06
C LEU A 239 8.13 3.74 -21.35
N TYR A 240 9.00 2.88 -21.86
CA TYR A 240 8.73 2.11 -23.06
C TYR A 240 7.56 1.12 -22.88
N SER A 241 7.45 0.49 -21.70
CA SER A 241 6.35 -0.42 -21.39
C SER A 241 5.02 0.31 -21.29
N LEU A 242 5.00 1.52 -20.74
CA LEU A 242 3.81 2.37 -20.67
C LEU A 242 3.38 2.90 -22.04
N ASP A 243 4.34 3.26 -22.90
CA ASP A 243 4.06 3.64 -24.29
C ASP A 243 3.44 2.46 -25.08
N ALA A 244 3.97 1.25 -24.90
CA ALA A 244 3.39 0.05 -25.49
C ALA A 244 1.95 -0.23 -25.00
N LEU A 245 1.70 -0.06 -23.70
CA LEU A 245 0.36 -0.15 -23.12
C LEU A 245 -0.61 0.84 -23.77
N GLU A 246 -0.21 2.11 -23.90
CA GLU A 246 -1.02 3.16 -24.52
C GLU A 246 -1.36 2.81 -25.97
N LYS A 247 -0.37 2.34 -26.74
CA LYS A 247 -0.54 1.98 -28.17
C LYS A 247 -1.37 0.73 -28.41
N LEU A 248 -1.42 -0.21 -27.45
CA LEU A 248 -2.21 -1.44 -27.61
C LEU A 248 -3.71 -1.18 -27.72
N PHE A 249 -4.20 -0.07 -27.15
CA PHE A 249 -5.62 0.23 -27.03
C PHE A 249 -6.05 1.54 -27.70
N LYS A 250 -5.11 2.25 -28.32
CA LYS A 250 -5.39 3.41 -29.18
C LYS A 250 -5.80 2.97 -30.58
#